data_AF-M5CA23-F1
#
_entry.id   AF-M5CA23-F1
#
_cell.length_a   1.000
_cell.length_b   1.000
_cell.length_c   1.000
_cell.angle_alpha   90.00
_cell.angle_beta   90.00
_cell.angle_gamma   90.00
#
_symmetry.space_group_name_H-M   'P 1'
#
loop_
_entity.id
_entity.type
_entity.pdbx_description
1 polymer ?
#
loop_
_entity_poly.entity_id
_entity_poly.type
_entity_poly.pdbx_seq_one_letter_code
_entity_poly.pdbx_strand_id
1 'polypeptide(L)'
;MFVAAAFVLSTALLASADRSLSLKVASPSAEITDVDNFRVAATVSNTGSETLRILRDPRSPLSTWATETFGVVNNKGERAAFSGVKVRYSPQAVAKTGRADSFVELKPGESVTVEHDRK
;
A
#
# COMPACT_ATOMS: atom_id res chain seq x y z
N MET A 1 -10.61 41.33 -48.44
CA MET A 1 -10.99 40.55 -47.25
C MET A 1 -10.34 39.18 -47.36
N PHE A 2 -9.30 38.89 -46.56
CA PHE A 2 -8.73 37.55 -46.46
C PHE A 2 -9.08 36.99 -45.09
N VAL A 3 -9.87 35.91 -45.07
CA VAL A 3 -10.20 35.18 -43.85
C VAL A 3 -9.07 34.18 -43.60
N ALA A 4 -8.26 34.42 -42.58
CA ALA A 4 -7.24 33.47 -42.14
C ALA A 4 -7.90 32.42 -41.22
N ALA A 5 -7.93 31.17 -41.67
CA ALA A 5 -8.43 30.05 -40.88
C ALA A 5 -7.39 29.65 -39.81
N ALA A 6 -7.80 29.61 -38.54
CA ALA A 6 -6.97 29.16 -37.43
C ALA A 6 -6.98 27.62 -37.36
N PHE A 7 -5.81 27.00 -37.48
CA PHE A 7 -5.62 25.55 -37.36
C PHE A 7 -5.29 25.22 -35.89
N VAL A 8 -6.22 24.60 -35.15
CA VAL A 8 -5.99 24.15 -33.78
C VAL A 8 -5.30 22.78 -33.82
N LEU A 9 -3.99 22.76 -33.58
CA LEU A 9 -3.22 21.53 -33.47
C LEU A 9 -3.47 20.89 -32.10
N SER A 10 -4.36 19.89 -32.05
CA SER A 10 -4.60 19.09 -30.85
C SER A 10 -3.45 18.09 -30.68
N THR A 11 -2.51 18.38 -29.80
CA THR A 11 -1.48 17.41 -29.40
C THR A 11 -2.12 16.36 -28.50
N ALA A 12 -2.31 15.15 -29.02
CA ALA A 12 -2.66 14.00 -28.20
C ALA A 12 -1.45 13.67 -27.30
N LEU A 13 -1.51 14.04 -26.03
CA LEU A 13 -0.57 13.55 -25.03
C LEU A 13 -0.76 12.04 -24.95
N LEU A 14 0.24 11.28 -25.38
CA LEU A 14 0.32 9.84 -25.11
C LEU A 14 0.42 9.69 -23.59
N ALA A 15 -0.72 9.53 -22.92
CA ALA A 15 -0.76 9.22 -21.50
C ALA A 15 -0.18 7.81 -21.33
N SER A 16 1.06 7.72 -20.85
CA SER A 16 1.64 6.47 -20.39
C SER A 16 0.84 6.04 -19.16
N ALA A 17 0.00 5.01 -19.32
CA ALA A 17 -0.67 4.36 -18.21
C ALA A 17 0.38 3.53 -17.46
N ASP A 18 0.75 3.97 -16.26
CA ASP A 18 1.75 3.31 -15.44
C ASP A 18 1.11 2.81 -14.14
N ARG A 19 1.51 1.60 -13.72
CA ARG A 19 1.10 0.98 -12.47
C ARG A 19 2.25 1.13 -11.48
N SER A 20 2.08 2.06 -10.55
CA SER A 20 3.12 2.39 -9.58
C SER A 20 2.54 2.49 -8.18
N LEU A 21 3.25 1.91 -7.22
CA LEU A 21 2.91 1.93 -5.81
C LEU A 21 4.11 2.40 -5.01
N SER A 22 3.87 3.20 -3.98
CA SER A 22 4.85 3.48 -2.94
C SER A 22 4.36 2.98 -1.59
N LEU A 23 5.32 2.56 -0.75
CA LEU A 23 5.09 2.13 0.61
C LEU A 23 5.90 3.03 1.54
N LYS A 24 5.21 3.71 2.45
CA LYS A 24 5.82 4.45 3.55
C LYS A 24 5.56 3.72 4.85
N VAL A 25 6.60 3.52 5.64
CA VAL A 25 6.50 2.91 6.98
C VAL A 25 7.01 3.94 7.98
N ALA A 26 6.23 4.22 9.02
CA ALA A 26 6.56 5.19 10.06
C ALA A 26 6.01 4.74 11.42
N SER A 27 6.55 5.31 12.49
CA SER A 27 5.87 5.29 13.78
C SER A 27 4.77 6.36 13.79
N PRO A 28 3.53 6.04 14.18
CA PRO A 28 2.50 7.06 14.38
C PRO A 28 2.78 7.92 15.63
N SER A 29 3.55 7.40 16.58
CA SER A 29 3.97 8.11 17.79
C SER A 29 5.27 8.89 17.53
N ALA A 30 5.31 10.15 17.94
CA ALA A 30 6.50 11.01 17.84
C ALA A 30 7.64 10.56 18.78
N GLU A 31 7.29 9.90 19.88
CA GLU A 31 8.22 9.33 20.84
C GLU A 31 7.80 7.89 21.14
N ILE A 32 8.77 6.97 21.13
CA ILE A 32 8.59 5.56 21.44
C ILE A 32 9.39 5.32 22.72
N THR A 33 8.68 5.04 23.80
CA THR A 33 9.24 5.01 25.16
C THR A 33 9.34 3.58 25.69
N ASP A 34 8.51 2.67 25.16
CA ASP A 34 8.56 1.24 25.45
C ASP A 34 8.07 0.41 24.23
N VAL A 35 7.88 -0.90 24.44
CA VAL A 35 7.35 -1.81 23.41
C VAL A 35 5.82 -1.76 23.32
N ASP A 36 5.12 -1.43 24.40
CA ASP A 36 3.66 -1.30 24.44
C ASP A 36 3.14 -0.13 23.59
N ASN A 37 3.93 0.96 23.49
CA ASN A 37 3.64 2.11 22.63
C ASN A 37 4.33 2.04 21.25
N PHE A 38 5.05 0.95 20.94
CA PHE A 38 5.57 0.72 19.61
C PHE A 38 4.44 0.34 18.65
N ARG A 39 4.21 1.21 17.67
CA ARG A 39 3.22 1.02 16.61
C ARG A 39 3.86 1.27 15.26
N VAL A 40 3.41 0.53 14.25
CA VAL A 40 3.88 0.71 12.88
C VAL A 40 2.71 1.16 12.02
N ALA A 41 2.80 2.36 11.45
CA ALA A 41 1.88 2.84 10.44
C ALA A 41 2.47 2.57 9.05
N ALA A 42 1.74 1.81 8.23
CA ALA A 42 2.10 1.56 6.84
C ALA A 42 1.11 2.25 5.91
N THR A 43 1.61 3.16 5.11
CA THR A 43 0.84 3.89 4.08
C THR A 43 1.22 3.35 2.71
N VAL A 44 0.23 2.81 2.00
CA VAL A 44 0.35 2.37 0.61
C VAL A 44 -0.32 3.41 -0.28
N SER A 45 0.41 3.94 -1.24
CA SER A 45 -0.05 5.01 -2.13
C SER A 45 0.05 4.57 -3.59
N ASN A 46 -1.01 4.80 -4.35
CA ASN A 46 -0.99 4.66 -5.80
C ASN A 46 -0.36 5.91 -6.44
N THR A 47 0.87 5.75 -6.91
CA THR A 47 1.65 6.79 -7.59
C THR A 47 1.54 6.70 -9.11
N GLY A 48 0.81 5.70 -9.61
CA GLY A 48 0.54 5.50 -11.03
C GLY A 48 -0.65 6.31 -11.54
N SER A 49 -0.97 6.11 -12.81
CA SER A 49 -2.07 6.76 -13.51
C SER A 49 -3.30 5.87 -13.69
N GLU A 50 -3.23 4.59 -13.29
CA GLU A 50 -4.36 3.65 -13.29
C GLU A 50 -4.94 3.42 -11.89
N THR A 51 -6.24 3.16 -11.79
CA THR A 51 -6.83 2.63 -10.54
C THR A 51 -6.31 1.22 -10.29
N LEU A 52 -5.74 0.99 -9.12
CA LEU A 52 -5.19 -0.30 -8.72
C LEU A 52 -6.12 -1.01 -7.75
N ARG A 53 -6.38 -2.30 -8.01
CA ARG A 53 -7.09 -3.18 -7.09
C ARG A 53 -6.10 -4.13 -6.44
N ILE A 54 -5.85 -3.94 -5.15
CA ILE A 54 -4.77 -4.58 -4.40
C ILE A 54 -5.36 -5.58 -3.43
N LEU A 55 -4.80 -6.79 -3.38
CA LEU A 55 -5.25 -7.83 -2.46
C LEU A 55 -4.80 -7.50 -1.02
N ARG A 56 -5.73 -7.61 -0.06
CA ARG A 56 -5.39 -7.60 1.38
C ARG A 56 -4.85 -8.97 1.79
N ASP A 57 -3.67 -9.31 1.27
CA ASP A 57 -2.98 -10.52 1.70
C ASP A 57 -2.65 -10.41 3.19
N PRO A 58 -2.90 -11.44 4.02
CA PRO A 58 -2.61 -11.42 5.44
C PRO A 58 -1.17 -11.03 5.79
N ARG A 59 -0.20 -11.29 4.91
CA ARG A 59 1.23 -10.97 5.06
C ARG A 59 1.62 -9.59 4.49
N SER A 60 0.68 -8.87 3.88
CA SER A 60 0.90 -7.52 3.36
C SER A 60 0.72 -6.44 4.44
N PRO A 61 1.29 -5.23 4.25
CA PRO A 61 1.03 -4.08 5.11
C PRO A 61 -0.43 -3.60 5.13
N LEU A 62 -1.28 -4.10 4.22
CA LEU A 62 -2.72 -3.78 4.17
C LEU A 62 -3.58 -4.70 5.03
N SER A 63 -2.98 -5.73 5.64
CA SER A 63 -3.65 -6.67 6.52
C SER A 63 -3.87 -6.07 7.91
N THR A 64 -5.00 -6.39 8.54
CA THR A 64 -5.23 -6.13 9.96
C THR A 64 -4.81 -7.30 10.86
N TRP A 65 -4.36 -8.41 10.27
CA TRP A 65 -3.87 -9.57 11.02
C TRP A 65 -2.45 -9.34 11.53
N ALA A 66 -2.18 -9.78 12.77
CA ALA A 66 -0.84 -9.79 13.36
C ALA A 66 0.03 -10.92 12.76
N THR A 67 0.35 -10.83 11.47
CA THR A 67 1.27 -11.75 10.78
C THR A 67 2.67 -11.16 10.68
N GLU A 68 3.64 -11.94 10.20
CA GLU A 68 5.04 -11.53 10.04
C GLU A 68 5.24 -10.61 8.82
N THR A 69 4.65 -9.42 8.86
CA THR A 69 4.74 -8.38 7.81
C THR A 69 6.01 -7.54 7.90
N PHE A 70 6.45 -7.20 9.12
CA PHE A 70 7.58 -6.31 9.36
C PHE A 70 8.70 -7.07 10.09
N GLY A 71 9.93 -6.87 9.64
CA GLY A 71 11.11 -7.26 10.41
C GLY A 71 11.51 -6.12 11.33
N VAL A 72 11.45 -6.35 12.64
CA VAL A 72 11.94 -5.39 13.65
C VAL A 72 13.35 -5.80 14.05
N VAL A 73 14.30 -4.89 13.90
CA VAL A 73 15.71 -5.08 14.26
C VAL A 73 16.17 -3.96 15.19
N ASN A 74 17.00 -4.29 16.17
CA ASN A 74 17.64 -3.29 17.02
C ASN A 74 18.87 -2.67 16.33
N ASN A 75 19.51 -1.70 16.99
CA ASN A 75 20.72 -1.04 16.50
C ASN A 75 21.95 -1.97 16.36
N LYS A 76 21.91 -3.17 16.94
CA LYS A 76 22.94 -4.21 16.79
C LYS A 76 22.62 -5.18 15.64
N GLY A 77 21.48 -5.03 14.98
CA GLY A 77 21.01 -5.91 13.92
C GLY A 77 20.31 -7.18 14.42
N GLU A 78 20.07 -7.32 15.72
CA GLU A 78 19.34 -8.46 16.27
C GLU A 78 17.84 -8.31 15.97
N ARG A 79 17.23 -9.37 15.45
CA ARG A 79 15.82 -9.40 15.06
C ARG A 79 14.94 -9.81 16.24
N ALA A 80 13.85 -9.07 16.45
CA ALA A 80 12.82 -9.46 17.40
C ALA A 80 12.14 -10.76 16.95
N ALA A 81 11.83 -11.65 17.90
CA ALA A 81 11.09 -12.86 17.61
C ALA A 81 9.66 -12.52 17.17
N PHE A 82 9.16 -13.19 16.13
CA PHE A 82 7.78 -13.00 15.70
C PHE A 82 6.80 -13.61 16.72
N SER A 83 5.92 -12.75 17.22
CA SER A 83 4.83 -13.03 18.15
C SER A 83 3.52 -12.70 17.43
N GLY A 84 2.79 -13.72 16.96
CA GLY A 84 1.59 -13.49 16.16
C GLY A 84 1.02 -14.75 15.53
N VAL A 85 0.13 -14.56 14.56
CA VAL A 85 -0.65 -15.66 13.96
C VAL A 85 -0.07 -16.11 12.62
N LYS A 86 -0.11 -17.42 12.38
CA LYS A 86 0.15 -18.02 11.08
C LYS A 86 -1.18 -18.32 10.38
N VAL A 87 -1.43 -17.63 9.27
CA VAL A 87 -2.67 -17.77 8.49
C VAL A 87 -2.44 -18.65 7.27
N ARG A 88 -3.27 -19.69 7.08
CA ARG A 88 -3.30 -20.46 5.83
C ARG A 88 -4.06 -19.65 4.79
N TYR A 89 -3.35 -19.10 3.81
CA TYR A 89 -3.91 -18.19 2.81
C TYR A 89 -3.48 -18.61 1.39
N SER A 90 -4.41 -18.56 0.44
CA SER A 90 -4.13 -18.78 -0.99
C SER A 90 -4.52 -17.52 -1.77
N PRO A 91 -3.55 -16.68 -2.18
CA PRO A 91 -3.83 -15.44 -2.90
C PRO A 91 -4.61 -15.70 -4.19
N GLN A 92 -4.27 -16.77 -4.90
CA GLN A 92 -4.92 -17.15 -6.15
C GLN A 92 -6.39 -17.55 -5.94
N ALA A 93 -6.71 -18.31 -4.90
CA ALA A 93 -8.09 -18.71 -4.61
C ALA A 93 -8.96 -17.52 -4.23
N VAL A 94 -8.41 -16.59 -3.42
CA VAL A 94 -9.12 -15.37 -3.03
C VAL A 94 -9.30 -14.44 -4.23
N ALA A 95 -8.26 -14.27 -5.05
CA ALA A 95 -8.31 -13.48 -6.27
C ALA A 95 -9.40 -13.99 -7.23
N LYS A 96 -9.50 -15.31 -7.40
CA LYS A 96 -10.54 -15.96 -8.21
C LYS A 96 -11.95 -15.78 -7.66
N THR A 97 -12.12 -15.82 -6.34
CA THR A 97 -13.45 -15.63 -5.71
C THR A 97 -13.91 -14.18 -5.83
N GLY A 98 -12.97 -13.23 -5.86
CA GLY A 98 -13.25 -11.84 -6.22
C GLY A 98 -14.07 -11.06 -5.19
N ARG A 99 -14.19 -11.55 -3.94
CA ARG A 99 -14.95 -10.85 -2.88
C ARG A 99 -14.40 -9.44 -2.65
N ALA A 100 -15.27 -8.44 -2.60
CA ALA A 100 -14.87 -7.04 -2.56
C ALA A 100 -14.04 -6.68 -1.32
N ASP A 101 -14.37 -7.25 -0.16
CA ASP A 101 -13.65 -7.06 1.12
C ASP A 101 -12.18 -7.52 1.08
N SER A 102 -11.87 -8.46 0.20
CA SER A 102 -10.52 -9.01 0.04
C SER A 102 -9.57 -8.06 -0.69
N PHE A 103 -10.06 -6.92 -1.19
CA PHE A 103 -9.27 -5.96 -1.94
C PHE A 103 -9.41 -4.54 -1.39
N VAL A 104 -8.39 -3.73 -1.63
CA VAL A 104 -8.42 -2.27 -1.57
C VAL A 104 -8.38 -1.76 -3.01
N GLU A 105 -9.26 -0.84 -3.36
CA GLU A 105 -9.14 -0.08 -4.58
C GLU A 105 -8.48 1.26 -4.26
N LEU A 106 -7.41 1.59 -4.99
CA LEU A 106 -6.71 2.86 -4.90
C LEU A 106 -6.75 3.54 -6.26
N LYS A 107 -7.44 4.68 -6.36
CA LYS A 107 -7.38 5.55 -7.53
C LYS A 107 -6.00 6.20 -7.66
N PRO A 108 -5.64 6.76 -8.82
CA PRO A 108 -4.42 7.55 -8.97
C PRO A 108 -4.31 8.62 -7.89
N GLY A 109 -3.19 8.66 -7.16
CA GLY A 109 -2.94 9.58 -6.05
C GLY A 109 -3.57 9.19 -4.71
N GLU A 110 -4.41 8.15 -4.67
CA GLU A 110 -5.05 7.69 -3.44
C GLU A 110 -4.08 6.90 -2.57
N SER A 111 -4.27 7.01 -1.25
CA SER A 111 -3.45 6.32 -0.26
C SER A 111 -4.33 5.69 0.81
N VAL A 112 -3.87 4.56 1.34
CA VAL A 112 -4.47 3.90 2.50
C VAL A 112 -3.40 3.73 3.57
N THR A 113 -3.74 4.05 4.81
CA THR A 113 -2.87 3.85 5.97
C THR A 113 -3.47 2.78 6.87
N VAL A 114 -2.64 1.81 7.28
CA VAL A 114 -3.00 0.79 8.26
C VAL A 114 -2.01 0.87 9.41
N GLU A 115 -2.55 0.98 10.62
CA GLU A 115 -1.76 0.91 11.84
C GLU A 115 -1.68 -0.53 12.34
N HIS A 116 -0.49 -0.91 12.80
CA HIS A 116 -0.15 -2.24 13.22
C HIS A 116 0.34 -2.23 14.66
N ASP A 117 -0.36 -2.97 15.51
CA ASP A 117 0.11 -3.36 16.84
C ASP A 117 1.01 -4.59 16.70
N ARG A 118 2.28 -4.48 17.11
CA ARG A 118 3.26 -5.56 16.99
C ARG A 118 3.94 -5.73 18.35
N LYS A 119 3.25 -6.47 19.23
CA LYS A 119 3.78 -6.94 20.50
C LYS A 119 4.43 -8.32 20.37
#